data_AF-A0A2V7VV89-F1
#
_entry.id   AF-A0A2V7VV89-F1
#
_cell.length_a   1.000
_cell.length_b   1.000
_cell.length_c   1.000
_cell.angle_alpha   90.00
_cell.angle_beta   90.00
_cell.angle_gamma   90.00
#
_symmetry.space_group_name_H-M   'P 1'
#
loop_
_entity.id
_entity.type
_entity.pdbx_description
1 polymer ?
#
loop_
_entity_poly.entity_id
_entity_poly.type
_entity_poly.pdbx_seq_one_letter_code
_entity_poly.pdbx_strand_id
1 'polypeptide(L)'
;MKRSVLPVLAAVLGLATSLRAQGVTIDHKAVGCIVAEQYPKMSACFVPAPSLARSRVYFRAGGTPHWYFVDGKQEMPCHAFVLPKPKKTIKKIDYYVEGLDRSGGEGRTAEYNPDVVPSAAQCRKDVPVAPFLTRATVVVGATPGAPALIPGFSGFVGAAAGGLSSGAVLGIVAGGAAVAGAAVAISSNNNNETTSTTSAVTQPPVTTQAPATTTTTTTTTLPTQPFSASFGISPNPPNGKEPLAVTFDECASTGVDLKFIYDFAGDGNEVKAGCNETRVYRLSGVSSSVVTTLPPATRAFDAVVCVGQAARKECHNWHIVVSENTGASVGEVTPASRRVAWSSELDLEGGSGQVVVNGEAAAFASRGRSSGAVQGRRGLNRVEAQVVEAAGRPGTWRFELDTTASLQAGSVRVIAGEVALVTESAIVFRLKGKPGERVVFSFRTER
;
A
#
# COMPACT_ATOMS: atom_id res chain seq x y z
N MET A 1 20.94 -67.30 -41.43
CA MET A 1 19.72 -66.75 -40.80
C MET A 1 19.97 -66.53 -39.31
N LYS A 2 20.14 -65.29 -38.86
CA LYS A 2 20.05 -64.88 -37.44
C LYS A 2 19.84 -63.37 -37.44
N ARG A 3 18.57 -62.95 -37.31
CA ARG A 3 18.16 -61.54 -37.21
C ARG A 3 18.23 -61.16 -35.73
N SER A 4 19.16 -60.29 -35.37
CA SER A 4 19.17 -59.62 -34.06
C SER A 4 18.19 -58.47 -34.08
N VAL A 5 17.24 -58.48 -33.14
CA VAL A 5 16.24 -57.43 -32.91
C VAL A 5 16.84 -56.43 -31.92
N LEU A 6 17.00 -55.17 -32.35
CA LEU A 6 17.28 -54.04 -31.45
C LEU A 6 15.96 -53.52 -30.84
N PRO A 7 15.91 -53.17 -29.55
CA PRO A 7 14.78 -52.45 -28.99
C PRO A 7 14.91 -50.95 -29.31
N VAL A 8 13.86 -50.38 -29.89
CA VAL A 8 13.69 -48.94 -30.09
C VAL A 8 13.29 -48.32 -28.74
N LEU A 9 14.17 -47.50 -28.17
CA LEU A 9 13.88 -46.68 -27.00
C LEU A 9 13.10 -45.44 -27.47
N ALA A 10 11.78 -45.44 -27.31
CA ALA A 10 10.95 -44.27 -27.57
C ALA A 10 11.11 -43.25 -26.42
N ALA A 11 11.90 -42.21 -26.64
CA ALA A 11 11.98 -41.05 -25.77
C ALA A 11 10.67 -40.24 -25.88
N VAL A 12 9.79 -40.37 -24.90
CA VAL A 12 8.62 -39.49 -24.74
C VAL A 12 9.14 -38.13 -24.28
N LEU A 13 9.33 -37.20 -25.23
CA LEU A 13 9.50 -35.78 -24.91
C LEU A 13 8.18 -35.30 -24.29
N GLY A 14 8.17 -35.14 -22.97
CA GLY A 14 7.12 -34.41 -22.27
C GLY A 14 7.11 -32.97 -22.75
N LEU A 15 6.08 -32.60 -23.52
CA LEU A 15 5.70 -31.21 -23.74
C LEU A 15 5.37 -30.61 -22.37
N ALA A 16 6.33 -29.90 -21.78
CA ALA A 16 6.07 -29.00 -20.67
C ALA A 16 5.20 -27.86 -21.20
N THR A 17 3.88 -28.03 -21.11
CA THR A 17 2.94 -26.93 -21.25
C THR A 17 3.26 -25.92 -20.16
N SER A 18 3.93 -24.84 -20.55
CA SER A 18 4.02 -23.66 -19.69
C SER A 18 2.59 -23.16 -19.47
N LEU A 19 1.99 -23.47 -18.32
CA LEU A 19 0.82 -22.74 -17.85
C LEU A 19 1.26 -21.28 -17.71
N ARG A 20 0.95 -20.45 -18.73
CA ARG A 20 0.88 -19.01 -18.53
C ARG A 20 -0.12 -18.80 -17.40
N ALA A 21 0.31 -18.12 -16.33
CA ALA A 21 -0.59 -17.61 -15.33
C ALA A 21 -1.73 -16.88 -16.06
N GLN A 22 -2.96 -17.30 -15.81
CA GLN A 22 -4.15 -16.69 -16.39
C GLN A 22 -4.24 -15.28 -15.80
N GLY A 23 -3.99 -14.25 -16.61
CA GLY A 23 -4.01 -12.86 -16.16
C GLY A 23 -5.37 -12.45 -15.58
N VAL A 24 -5.40 -11.33 -14.88
CA VAL A 24 -6.60 -10.82 -14.22
C VAL A 24 -7.71 -10.55 -15.25
N THR A 25 -8.89 -11.15 -15.07
CA THR A 25 -10.06 -10.78 -15.87
C THR A 25 -10.66 -9.49 -15.33
N ILE A 26 -10.96 -8.53 -16.21
CA ILE A 26 -11.49 -7.22 -15.84
C ILE A 26 -12.90 -7.06 -16.40
N ASP A 27 -13.88 -6.92 -15.52
CA ASP A 27 -15.24 -6.50 -15.86
C ASP A 27 -15.37 -4.99 -15.62
N HIS A 28 -15.43 -4.21 -16.70
CA HIS A 28 -15.54 -2.76 -16.68
C HIS A 28 -16.62 -2.29 -17.66
N LYS A 29 -17.53 -1.46 -17.16
CA LYS A 29 -18.53 -0.80 -17.99
C LYS A 29 -17.93 0.46 -18.64
N ALA A 30 -17.83 0.43 -19.97
CA ALA A 30 -17.30 1.54 -20.75
C ALA A 30 -18.06 2.85 -20.48
N VAL A 31 -17.31 3.93 -20.25
CA VAL A 31 -17.82 5.29 -20.16
C VAL A 31 -17.75 5.92 -21.54
N GLY A 32 -18.85 6.46 -22.03
CA GLY A 32 -18.91 7.16 -23.31
C GLY A 32 -18.92 8.69 -23.19
N CYS A 33 -19.22 9.24 -22.01
CA CYS A 33 -19.28 10.68 -21.79
C CYS A 33 -18.83 11.09 -20.37
N ILE A 34 -18.11 12.20 -20.27
CA ILE A 34 -17.56 12.76 -19.03
C ILE A 34 -17.89 14.26 -18.95
N VAL A 35 -18.32 14.72 -17.79
CA VAL A 35 -18.60 16.14 -17.53
C VAL A 35 -17.31 16.87 -17.15
N ALA A 36 -17.00 17.94 -17.87
CA ALA A 36 -15.85 18.81 -17.62
C ALA A 36 -15.93 19.47 -16.23
N GLU A 37 -14.76 19.75 -15.64
CA GLU A 37 -14.60 20.39 -14.31
C GLU A 37 -15.18 19.60 -13.12
N GLN A 38 -15.60 18.35 -13.34
CA GLN A 38 -16.05 17.39 -12.33
C GLN A 38 -15.07 16.23 -12.22
N TYR A 39 -15.06 15.52 -11.08
CA TYR A 39 -14.21 14.35 -10.87
C TYR A 39 -14.91 13.08 -11.37
N PRO A 40 -14.53 12.50 -12.52
CA PRO A 40 -15.21 11.33 -13.07
C PRO A 40 -14.89 10.10 -12.19
N LYS A 41 -15.93 9.36 -11.80
CA LYS A 41 -15.82 8.10 -11.06
C LYS A 41 -16.11 6.94 -12.01
N MET A 42 -15.20 5.97 -12.03
CA MET A 42 -15.31 4.73 -12.80
C MET A 42 -15.26 3.55 -11.84
N SER A 43 -15.76 2.40 -12.28
CA SER A 43 -15.64 1.16 -11.52
C SER A 43 -15.22 0.00 -12.40
N ALA A 44 -14.45 -0.93 -11.83
CA ALA A 44 -14.13 -2.19 -12.47
C ALA A 44 -14.03 -3.29 -11.43
N CYS A 45 -14.48 -4.48 -11.79
CA CYS A 45 -14.42 -5.68 -10.98
C CYS A 45 -13.32 -6.58 -11.54
N PHE A 46 -12.55 -7.20 -10.66
CA PHE A 46 -11.38 -8.00 -11.03
C PHE A 46 -11.60 -9.43 -10.57
N VAL A 47 -11.34 -10.40 -11.44
CA VAL A 47 -11.51 -11.82 -11.15
C VAL A 47 -10.19 -12.58 -11.39
N PRO A 48 -9.68 -13.33 -10.40
CA PRO A 48 -10.24 -13.50 -9.05
C PRO A 48 -9.91 -12.34 -8.10
N ALA A 49 -10.92 -11.73 -7.46
CA ALA A 49 -10.74 -10.55 -6.61
C ALA A 49 -9.72 -10.72 -5.46
N PRO A 50 -9.66 -11.86 -4.72
CA PRO A 50 -8.67 -12.03 -3.64
C PRO A 50 -7.21 -12.05 -4.12
N SER A 51 -7.00 -12.32 -5.42
CA SER A 51 -5.67 -12.37 -6.02
C SER A 51 -5.17 -11.01 -6.50
N LEU A 52 -6.05 -9.99 -6.55
CA LEU A 52 -5.68 -8.68 -7.04
C LEU A 52 -4.63 -8.04 -6.12
N ALA A 53 -3.45 -7.76 -6.67
CA ALA A 53 -2.40 -7.01 -6.01
C ALA A 53 -2.55 -5.51 -6.23
N ARG A 54 -3.01 -5.12 -7.42
CA ARG A 54 -3.15 -3.72 -7.83
C ARG A 54 -4.19 -3.57 -8.93
N SER A 55 -4.89 -2.44 -8.91
CA SER A 55 -5.74 -1.97 -10.00
C SER A 55 -5.48 -0.51 -10.29
N ARG A 56 -5.48 -0.14 -11.57
CA ARG A 56 -5.24 1.22 -12.04
C ARG A 56 -6.18 1.59 -13.19
N VAL A 57 -6.52 2.87 -13.27
CA VAL A 57 -7.02 3.46 -14.51
C VAL A 57 -5.95 4.36 -15.06
N TYR A 58 -5.48 4.05 -16.27
CA TYR A 58 -4.60 4.92 -17.02
C TYR A 58 -5.44 5.87 -17.88
N PHE A 59 -5.03 7.12 -17.96
CA PHE A 59 -5.73 8.16 -18.67
C PHE A 59 -4.77 9.17 -19.29
N ARG A 60 -5.23 9.85 -20.34
CA ARG A 60 -4.57 11.00 -20.95
C ARG A 60 -5.57 11.88 -21.68
N ALA A 61 -5.21 13.13 -21.96
CA ALA A 61 -5.99 13.94 -22.87
C ALA A 61 -5.89 13.35 -24.28
N GLY A 62 -7.01 13.26 -25.00
CA GLY A 62 -7.02 12.66 -26.33
C GLY A 62 -5.99 13.30 -27.27
N GLY A 63 -5.18 12.47 -27.91
CA GLY A 63 -4.11 12.92 -28.82
C GLY A 63 -2.81 13.38 -28.15
N THR A 64 -2.69 13.27 -26.83
CA THR A 64 -1.41 13.51 -26.12
C THR A 64 -0.60 12.21 -25.98
N PRO A 65 0.74 12.27 -25.88
CA PRO A 65 1.56 11.06 -25.88
C PRO A 65 1.69 10.40 -24.50
N HIS A 66 1.57 11.18 -23.42
CA HIS A 66 1.91 10.73 -22.07
C HIS A 66 0.70 10.17 -21.31
N TRP A 67 0.89 9.02 -20.68
CA TRP A 67 -0.11 8.39 -19.84
C TRP A 67 0.09 8.72 -18.36
N TYR A 68 -1.02 8.88 -17.67
CA TYR A 68 -1.11 9.09 -16.23
C TYR A 68 -2.01 8.01 -15.65
N PHE A 69 -1.96 7.79 -14.33
CA PHE A 69 -2.83 6.80 -13.70
C PHE A 69 -3.31 7.21 -12.32
N VAL A 70 -4.45 6.64 -11.93
CA VAL A 70 -4.95 6.66 -10.55
C VAL A 70 -5.05 5.21 -10.06
N ASP A 71 -4.73 4.99 -8.79
CA ASP A 71 -4.91 3.67 -8.17
C ASP A 71 -6.39 3.46 -7.80
N GLY A 72 -6.85 2.21 -7.91
CA GLY A 72 -8.21 1.82 -7.54
C GLY A 72 -8.38 1.69 -6.04
N LYS A 73 -9.45 2.26 -5.49
CA LYS A 73 -9.88 2.05 -4.11
C LYS A 73 -10.91 0.93 -4.04
N GLN A 74 -10.75 0.01 -3.10
CA GLN A 74 -11.72 -1.06 -2.89
C GLN A 74 -13.07 -0.48 -2.42
N GLU A 75 -14.14 -0.77 -3.16
CA GLU A 75 -15.51 -0.38 -2.87
C GLU A 75 -16.43 -1.56 -3.20
N MET A 76 -16.80 -2.33 -2.17
CA MET A 76 -17.47 -3.63 -2.37
C MET A 76 -18.71 -3.48 -3.27
N PRO A 77 -18.88 -4.35 -4.30
CA PRO A 77 -18.09 -5.55 -4.59
C PRO A 77 -16.85 -5.35 -5.51
N CYS A 78 -16.54 -4.13 -5.94
CA CYS A 78 -15.55 -3.86 -7.00
C CYS A 78 -14.50 -2.82 -6.56
N HIS A 79 -13.76 -2.24 -7.50
CA HIS A 79 -12.88 -1.11 -7.24
C HIS A 79 -13.42 0.14 -7.93
N ALA A 80 -13.28 1.28 -7.25
CA ALA A 80 -13.60 2.59 -7.76
C ALA A 80 -12.32 3.37 -8.11
N PHE A 81 -12.39 4.13 -9.20
CA PHE A 81 -11.33 5.00 -9.68
C PHE A 81 -11.90 6.41 -9.82
N VAL A 82 -11.26 7.40 -9.22
CA VAL A 82 -11.67 8.80 -9.33
C VAL A 82 -10.59 9.53 -10.12
N LEU A 83 -10.93 9.99 -11.32
CA LEU A 83 -10.00 10.70 -12.19
C LEU A 83 -9.97 12.19 -11.83
N PRO A 84 -8.87 12.91 -12.15
CA PRO A 84 -8.82 14.36 -12.05
C PRO A 84 -9.87 15.04 -12.94
N LYS A 85 -10.13 16.32 -12.68
CA LYS A 85 -11.10 17.10 -13.44
C LYS A 85 -10.58 17.35 -14.86
N PRO A 86 -11.28 16.90 -15.91
CA PRO A 86 -10.93 17.29 -17.27
C PRO A 86 -11.34 18.74 -17.51
N LYS A 87 -10.42 19.54 -18.06
CA LYS A 87 -10.68 20.93 -18.43
C LYS A 87 -11.61 21.00 -19.63
N LYS A 88 -12.42 22.05 -19.71
CA LYS A 88 -13.28 22.33 -20.90
C LYS A 88 -12.50 22.46 -22.22
N THR A 89 -11.18 22.66 -22.15
CA THR A 89 -10.27 22.79 -23.29
C THR A 89 -10.00 21.47 -24.00
N ILE A 90 -10.19 20.32 -23.33
CA ILE A 90 -10.05 19.00 -23.96
C ILE A 90 -11.41 18.45 -24.36
N LYS A 91 -11.47 17.72 -25.47
CA LYS A 91 -12.71 17.16 -26.03
C LYS A 91 -12.86 15.66 -25.81
N LYS A 92 -11.74 15.00 -25.52
CA LYS A 92 -11.65 13.55 -25.36
C LYS A 92 -10.68 13.21 -24.24
N ILE A 93 -10.95 12.12 -23.56
CA ILE A 93 -10.00 11.44 -22.68
C ILE A 93 -9.78 10.06 -23.28
N ASP A 94 -8.53 9.65 -23.48
CA ASP A 94 -8.23 8.24 -23.74
C ASP A 94 -7.97 7.57 -22.39
N TYR A 95 -8.58 6.40 -22.14
CA TYR A 95 -8.36 5.66 -20.91
C TYR A 95 -8.44 4.15 -21.08
N TYR A 96 -7.83 3.40 -20.16
CA TYR A 96 -8.01 1.95 -20.01
C TYR A 96 -7.84 1.54 -18.55
N VAL A 97 -8.36 0.35 -18.21
CA VAL A 97 -8.21 -0.25 -16.88
C VAL A 97 -7.18 -1.36 -16.94
N GLU A 98 -6.32 -1.41 -15.93
CA GLU A 98 -5.29 -2.45 -15.75
C GLU A 98 -5.43 -3.08 -14.36
N GLY A 99 -5.22 -4.40 -14.30
CA GLY A 99 -5.18 -5.19 -13.08
C GLY A 99 -3.92 -6.06 -13.05
N LEU A 100 -3.28 -6.14 -11.89
CA LEU A 100 -2.15 -7.00 -11.62
C LEU A 100 -2.49 -7.92 -10.45
N ASP A 101 -2.33 -9.22 -10.62
CA ASP A 101 -2.47 -10.19 -9.54
C ASP A 101 -1.18 -10.37 -8.73
N ARG A 102 -1.30 -11.03 -7.57
CA ARG A 102 -0.19 -11.32 -6.66
C ARG A 102 0.84 -12.31 -7.20
N SER A 103 0.52 -13.02 -8.28
CA SER A 103 1.45 -13.90 -9.01
C SER A 103 2.13 -13.23 -10.20
N GLY A 104 1.84 -11.95 -10.46
CA GLY A 104 2.39 -11.19 -11.58
C GLY A 104 1.63 -11.34 -12.89
N GLY A 105 0.45 -11.97 -12.89
CA GLY A 105 -0.45 -11.99 -14.04
C GLY A 105 -1.13 -10.63 -14.21
N GLU A 106 -1.12 -10.13 -15.45
CA GLU A 106 -1.64 -8.83 -15.83
C GLU A 106 -2.90 -8.98 -16.70
N GLY A 107 -3.83 -8.04 -16.52
CA GLY A 107 -5.00 -7.87 -17.36
C GLY A 107 -5.17 -6.41 -17.76
N ARG A 108 -5.64 -6.16 -18.98
CA ARG A 108 -5.90 -4.81 -19.50
C ARG A 108 -7.18 -4.81 -20.35
N THR A 109 -8.00 -3.78 -20.22
CA THR A 109 -9.16 -3.56 -21.09
C THR A 109 -8.76 -3.02 -22.45
N ALA A 110 -9.71 -2.93 -23.38
CA ALA A 110 -9.57 -2.05 -24.53
C ALA A 110 -9.37 -0.59 -24.10
N GLU A 111 -8.81 0.23 -25.00
CA GLU A 111 -8.80 1.67 -24.83
C GLU A 111 -10.17 2.25 -25.18
N TYR A 112 -10.60 3.22 -24.39
CA TYR A 112 -11.86 3.92 -24.53
C TYR A 112 -11.61 5.42 -24.74
N ASN A 113 -12.49 6.09 -25.48
CA ASN A 113 -12.33 7.50 -25.85
C ASN A 113 -13.61 8.36 -25.57
N PRO A 114 -14.07 8.46 -24.30
CA PRO A 114 -15.25 9.25 -23.95
C PRO A 114 -15.16 10.72 -24.38
N ASP A 115 -16.32 11.28 -24.70
CA ASP A 115 -16.49 12.72 -24.94
C ASP A 115 -16.40 13.52 -23.64
N VAL A 116 -15.69 14.64 -23.66
CA VAL A 116 -15.67 15.61 -22.55
C VAL A 116 -16.61 16.76 -22.90
N VAL A 117 -17.68 16.89 -22.11
CA VAL A 117 -18.74 17.88 -22.35
C VAL A 117 -18.90 18.84 -21.16
N PRO A 118 -19.28 20.11 -21.39
CA PRO A 118 -19.55 21.08 -20.33
C PRO A 118 -20.64 20.67 -19.32
N SER A 119 -21.63 19.87 -19.71
CA SER A 119 -22.71 19.42 -18.83
C SER A 119 -23.27 18.07 -19.28
N ALA A 120 -23.81 17.29 -18.34
CA ALA A 120 -24.35 15.96 -18.61
C ALA A 120 -25.46 15.95 -19.68
N ALA A 121 -26.21 17.04 -19.82
CA ALA A 121 -27.26 17.18 -20.84
C ALA A 121 -26.73 17.20 -22.28
N GLN A 122 -25.43 17.45 -22.47
CA GLN A 122 -24.77 17.46 -23.78
C GLN A 122 -24.20 16.08 -24.16
N CYS A 123 -24.27 15.09 -23.26
CA CYS A 123 -23.99 13.71 -23.61
C CYS A 123 -25.08 13.17 -24.54
N ARG A 124 -24.69 12.33 -25.51
CA ARG A 124 -25.69 11.61 -26.32
C ARG A 124 -26.49 10.66 -25.43
N LYS A 125 -27.77 10.46 -25.74
CA LYS A 125 -28.70 9.68 -24.89
C LYS A 125 -28.37 8.18 -24.83
N ASP A 126 -27.62 7.68 -25.81
CA ASP A 126 -27.22 6.30 -25.99
C ASP A 126 -25.85 5.95 -25.36
N VAL A 127 -25.13 6.95 -24.83
CA VAL A 127 -23.81 6.71 -24.23
C VAL A 127 -23.84 6.79 -22.69
N PRO A 128 -23.18 5.85 -21.98
CA PRO A 128 -23.06 5.92 -20.52
C PRO A 128 -22.29 7.17 -20.09
N VAL A 129 -22.92 7.99 -19.25
CA VAL A 129 -22.28 9.14 -18.59
C VAL A 129 -21.58 8.67 -17.33
N ALA A 130 -20.31 9.05 -17.15
CA ALA A 130 -19.60 8.75 -15.92
C ALA A 130 -20.30 9.42 -14.72
N PRO A 131 -20.56 8.68 -13.63
CA PRO A 131 -20.81 9.29 -12.32
C PRO A 131 -19.68 10.26 -11.98
N PHE A 132 -19.96 11.31 -11.22
CA PHE A 132 -18.93 12.27 -10.86
C PHE A 132 -19.09 12.80 -9.43
N LEU A 133 -17.96 13.22 -8.86
CA LEU A 133 -17.90 13.92 -7.59
C LEU A 133 -17.64 15.40 -7.84
N THR A 134 -18.26 16.27 -7.04
CA THR A 134 -18.00 17.72 -7.09
C THR A 134 -16.75 18.11 -6.31
N ARG A 135 -16.34 17.26 -5.36
CA ARG A 135 -15.15 17.41 -4.51
C ARG A 135 -14.46 16.07 -4.35
N ALA A 136 -13.16 16.04 -4.59
CA ALA A 136 -12.29 14.90 -4.34
C ALA A 136 -10.83 15.37 -4.25
N THR A 137 -10.01 14.60 -3.53
CA THR A 137 -8.55 14.72 -3.60
C THR A 137 -8.04 13.56 -4.42
N VAL A 138 -7.52 13.82 -5.62
CA VAL A 138 -7.07 12.78 -6.54
C VAL A 138 -5.55 12.78 -6.61
N VAL A 139 -4.92 11.68 -6.21
CA VAL A 139 -3.47 11.47 -6.36
C VAL A 139 -3.23 10.85 -7.74
N VAL A 140 -2.29 11.38 -8.50
CA VAL A 140 -1.98 10.90 -9.84
C VAL A 140 -0.55 10.40 -9.92
N GLY A 141 -0.38 9.20 -10.46
CA GLY A 141 0.90 8.69 -10.93
C GLY A 141 1.15 9.07 -12.39
N ALA A 142 2.41 9.28 -12.76
CA ALA A 142 2.81 9.53 -14.14
C ALA A 142 3.67 8.38 -14.67
N THR A 143 3.49 8.03 -15.94
CA THR A 143 4.39 7.10 -16.63
C THR A 143 5.79 7.72 -16.83
N PRO A 144 6.85 6.90 -17.00
CA PRO A 144 8.20 7.43 -17.24
C PRO A 144 8.22 8.45 -18.39
N GLY A 145 8.88 9.59 -18.16
CA GLY A 145 8.97 10.68 -19.14
C GLY A 145 7.73 11.58 -19.24
N ALA A 146 6.65 11.30 -18.50
CA ALA A 146 5.46 12.17 -18.46
C ALA A 146 5.71 13.41 -17.56
N PRO A 147 5.26 14.61 -17.98
CA PRO A 147 5.43 15.83 -17.19
C PRO A 147 4.53 15.84 -15.94
N ALA A 148 5.00 16.49 -14.87
CA ALA A 148 4.25 16.59 -13.60
C ALA A 148 2.98 17.45 -13.69
N LEU A 149 2.91 18.33 -14.68
CA LEU A 149 1.69 19.03 -15.05
C LEU A 149 0.97 18.19 -16.10
N ILE A 150 -0.24 17.73 -15.78
CA ILE A 150 -1.05 16.90 -16.66
C ILE A 150 -1.79 17.82 -17.66
N PRO A 151 -1.48 17.76 -18.97
CA PRO A 151 -2.16 18.58 -19.96
C PRO A 151 -3.67 18.29 -19.96
N GLY A 152 -4.48 19.34 -19.84
CA GLY A 152 -5.94 19.22 -19.91
C GLY A 152 -6.64 18.77 -18.63
N PHE A 153 -5.94 18.63 -17.50
CA PHE A 153 -6.56 18.23 -16.22
C PHE A 153 -6.28 19.22 -15.08
N SER A 154 -7.15 19.21 -14.06
CA SER A 154 -7.03 19.98 -12.82
C SER A 154 -7.54 19.18 -11.61
N GLY A 155 -7.36 19.72 -10.40
CA GLY A 155 -7.92 19.13 -9.18
C GLY A 155 -7.19 17.87 -8.66
N PHE A 156 -5.93 17.66 -9.04
CA PHE A 156 -5.11 16.54 -8.57
C PHE A 156 -3.96 17.01 -7.66
N VAL A 157 -3.43 16.08 -6.86
CA VAL A 157 -2.27 16.27 -5.99
C VAL A 157 -1.09 15.52 -6.59
N GLY A 158 -0.22 16.27 -7.28
CA GLY A 158 1.02 15.79 -7.90
C GLY A 158 0.82 14.81 -9.05
N ALA A 159 1.69 14.87 -10.06
CA ALA A 159 1.94 13.78 -10.98
C ALA A 159 3.43 13.48 -10.93
N ALA A 160 3.85 12.65 -9.97
CA ALA A 160 5.25 12.28 -9.87
C ALA A 160 5.57 11.20 -10.92
N ALA A 161 6.54 11.49 -11.80
CA ALA A 161 7.19 10.45 -12.59
C ALA A 161 7.83 9.46 -11.61
N GLY A 162 7.29 8.24 -11.55
CA GLY A 162 7.71 7.23 -10.58
C GLY A 162 6.59 6.65 -9.71
N GLY A 163 5.33 7.04 -9.92
CA GLY A 163 4.18 6.31 -9.39
C GLY A 163 4.16 6.20 -7.87
N LEU A 164 3.91 7.31 -7.18
CA LEU A 164 3.51 7.27 -5.78
C LEU A 164 2.21 6.46 -5.69
N SER A 165 2.29 5.21 -5.21
CA SER A 165 1.11 4.52 -4.70
C SER A 165 0.49 5.41 -3.63
N SER A 166 -0.84 5.49 -3.62
CA SER A 166 -1.62 6.41 -2.78
C SER A 166 -1.57 6.10 -1.26
N GLY A 167 -0.51 5.46 -0.77
CA GLY A 167 -0.30 5.09 0.64
C GLY A 167 0.29 6.20 1.52
N ALA A 168 0.60 7.38 0.98
CA ALA A 168 1.26 8.46 1.72
C ALA A 168 0.64 9.86 1.51
N VAL A 169 -0.68 9.95 1.34
CA VAL A 169 -1.39 11.22 1.56
C VAL A 169 -2.26 11.04 2.80
N LEU A 170 -1.88 11.78 3.85
CA LEU A 170 -2.65 12.00 5.06
C LEU A 170 -4.13 12.20 4.72
N GLY A 171 -4.98 11.46 5.42
CA GLY A 171 -6.42 11.62 5.31
C GLY A 171 -6.81 13.09 5.53
N ILE A 172 -7.53 13.66 4.57
CA ILE A 172 -8.41 14.79 4.86
C ILE A 172 -9.82 14.30 4.59
N VAL A 173 -10.45 13.97 5.71
CA VAL A 173 -11.89 13.83 5.91
C VAL A 173 -12.59 15.06 5.32
N ALA A 174 -13.75 14.84 4.71
CA ALA A 174 -14.67 15.91 4.43
C ALA A 174 -15.05 16.62 5.75
N GLY A 175 -14.43 17.78 6.02
CA GLY A 175 -14.80 18.70 7.10
C GLY A 175 -13.78 18.82 8.24
N GLY A 176 -13.29 20.05 8.48
CA GLY A 176 -12.64 20.47 9.72
C GLY A 176 -11.10 20.59 9.69
N ALA A 177 -10.59 21.75 10.13
CA ALA A 177 -9.20 22.23 10.18
C ALA A 177 -8.25 21.34 11.03
N ALA A 178 -6.91 21.40 10.95
CA ALA A 178 -6.02 22.54 10.73
C ALA A 178 -4.70 22.20 10.01
N VAL A 179 -4.08 23.23 9.43
CA VAL A 179 -2.84 23.25 8.64
C VAL A 179 -1.68 23.82 9.45
N ALA A 180 -0.47 23.31 9.21
CA ALA A 180 0.78 24.08 9.26
C ALA A 180 1.71 23.53 8.16
N GLY A 181 2.16 24.25 7.14
CA GLY A 181 1.75 25.54 6.61
C GLY A 181 2.15 25.61 5.13
N ALA A 182 1.32 26.29 4.33
CA ALA A 182 1.63 26.98 3.06
C ALA A 182 0.26 27.39 2.49
N ALA A 183 0.00 28.70 2.48
CA ALA A 183 -1.32 29.29 2.30
C ALA A 183 -1.81 29.23 0.83
N VAL A 184 -3.07 28.84 0.65
CA VAL A 184 -3.94 29.36 -0.43
C VAL A 184 -5.35 29.51 0.14
N ALA A 185 -5.85 30.75 0.20
CA ALA A 185 -7.17 31.09 0.69
C ALA A 185 -8.21 30.99 -0.43
N ILE A 186 -9.32 30.26 -0.21
CA ILE A 186 -10.58 30.47 -0.96
C ILE A 186 -11.75 30.29 0.01
N SER A 187 -12.51 31.37 0.17
CA SER A 187 -13.77 31.46 0.94
C SER A 187 -14.97 31.08 0.05
N SER A 188 -15.95 30.35 0.60
CA SER A 188 -17.36 30.54 0.25
C SER A 188 -18.33 29.80 1.17
N ASN A 189 -19.25 30.58 1.73
CA ASN A 189 -20.47 30.16 2.44
C ASN A 189 -21.50 29.56 1.46
N ASN A 190 -22.26 28.56 1.90
CA ASN A 190 -23.72 28.64 2.06
C ASN A 190 -24.36 27.26 2.26
N ASN A 191 -25.32 27.24 3.20
CA ASN A 191 -26.24 26.16 3.51
C ASN A 191 -27.26 25.96 2.39
N ASN A 192 -27.63 24.71 2.10
CA ASN A 192 -29.04 24.34 1.96
C ASN A 192 -29.21 22.82 2.11
N GLU A 193 -30.04 22.44 3.07
CA GLU A 193 -30.46 21.09 3.41
C GLU A 193 -31.73 20.75 2.61
N THR A 194 -31.86 19.55 2.05
CA THR A 194 -33.18 19.02 1.66
C THR A 194 -33.21 17.50 1.74
N THR A 195 -34.13 17.04 2.59
CA THR A 195 -34.51 15.68 2.97
C THR A 195 -35.26 14.96 1.83
N SER A 196 -35.15 13.63 1.74
CA SER A 196 -36.02 12.79 0.90
C SER A 196 -36.66 11.67 1.73
N THR A 197 -37.99 11.60 1.63
CA THR A 197 -38.92 10.70 2.31
C THR A 197 -39.09 9.36 1.58
N THR A 198 -39.24 8.28 2.35
CA THR A 198 -39.48 6.90 1.87
C THR A 198 -40.96 6.54 2.05
N SER A 199 -41.62 6.02 1.00
CA SER A 199 -42.98 5.45 1.09
C SER A 199 -42.92 3.92 1.06
N ALA A 200 -43.54 3.28 2.06
CA ALA A 200 -43.69 1.83 2.18
C ALA A 200 -44.94 1.32 1.44
N VAL A 201 -44.85 0.13 0.85
CA VAL A 201 -45.95 -0.58 0.17
C VAL A 201 -46.43 -1.73 1.07
N THR A 202 -47.72 -1.74 1.36
CA THR A 202 -48.45 -2.76 2.14
C THR A 202 -48.89 -3.91 1.24
N GLN A 203 -48.65 -5.17 1.64
CA GLN A 203 -49.24 -6.36 0.99
C GLN A 203 -50.36 -7.01 1.84
N PRO A 204 -51.32 -7.74 1.22
CA PRO A 204 -52.48 -8.34 1.87
C PRO A 204 -52.20 -9.69 2.58
N PRO A 205 -53.15 -10.21 3.37
CA PRO A 205 -52.89 -11.25 4.38
C PRO A 205 -52.77 -12.66 3.77
N VAL A 206 -51.83 -13.44 4.30
CA VAL A 206 -51.62 -14.86 3.99
C VAL A 206 -52.31 -15.73 5.05
N THR A 207 -52.94 -16.79 4.57
CA THR A 207 -53.81 -17.74 5.27
C THR A 207 -53.09 -18.56 6.35
N THR A 208 -53.79 -18.74 7.47
CA THR A 208 -53.39 -19.45 8.70
C THR A 208 -53.19 -20.95 8.50
N GLN A 209 -52.03 -21.49 8.90
CA GLN A 209 -51.79 -22.92 9.17
C GLN A 209 -51.56 -23.16 10.67
N ALA A 210 -51.87 -24.37 11.13
CA ALA A 210 -51.91 -24.78 12.53
C ALA A 210 -50.54 -24.72 13.25
N PRO A 211 -50.49 -24.49 14.58
CA PRO A 211 -49.26 -24.21 15.30
C PRO A 211 -48.38 -25.46 15.45
N ALA A 212 -47.16 -25.40 14.91
CA ALA A 212 -46.09 -26.33 15.27
C ALA A 212 -45.50 -25.93 16.64
N THR A 213 -45.45 -26.88 17.56
CA THR A 213 -44.85 -26.71 18.89
C THR A 213 -43.37 -26.38 18.74
N THR A 214 -43.01 -25.12 19.01
CA THR A 214 -41.62 -24.64 18.96
C THR A 214 -41.05 -24.65 20.37
N THR A 215 -39.96 -25.38 20.59
CA THR A 215 -39.20 -25.37 21.83
C THR A 215 -38.42 -24.06 21.92
N THR A 216 -38.84 -23.16 22.81
CA THR A 216 -38.16 -21.88 23.04
C THR A 216 -36.94 -22.10 23.93
N THR A 217 -35.73 -22.05 23.35
CA THR A 217 -34.49 -21.93 24.13
C THR A 217 -34.28 -20.45 24.45
N THR A 218 -34.54 -20.06 25.70
CA THR A 218 -34.27 -18.69 26.17
C THR A 218 -32.74 -18.49 26.23
N THR A 219 -32.18 -17.83 25.23
CA THR A 219 -30.80 -17.36 25.28
C THR A 219 -30.80 -16.03 26.01
N THR A 220 -30.30 -16.00 27.24
CA THR A 220 -30.06 -14.75 27.98
C THR A 220 -28.98 -13.97 27.26
N THR A 221 -29.35 -12.97 26.47
CA THR A 221 -28.42 -12.02 25.87
C THR A 221 -27.87 -11.11 26.97
N LEU A 222 -26.64 -11.38 27.40
CA LEU A 222 -25.85 -10.49 28.25
C LEU A 222 -25.83 -9.09 27.59
N PRO A 223 -25.99 -7.99 28.35
CA PRO A 223 -25.99 -6.64 27.79
C PRO A 223 -24.74 -6.41 26.93
N THR A 224 -24.96 -5.91 25.70
CA THR A 224 -23.92 -5.64 24.72
C THR A 224 -23.05 -4.47 25.19
N GLN A 225 -22.05 -4.73 26.03
CA GLN A 225 -21.08 -3.71 26.40
C GLN A 225 -20.26 -3.34 25.16
N PRO A 226 -20.19 -2.06 24.77
CA PRO A 226 -19.40 -1.64 23.63
C PRO A 226 -17.91 -1.93 23.90
N PHE A 227 -17.25 -2.50 22.90
CA PHE A 227 -15.81 -2.69 22.91
C PHE A 227 -15.10 -1.33 22.88
N SER A 228 -14.24 -1.08 23.85
CA SER A 228 -13.37 0.09 23.91
C SER A 228 -12.05 -0.30 24.56
N ALA A 229 -10.93 -0.17 23.84
CA ALA A 229 -9.62 -0.38 24.44
C ALA A 229 -9.19 0.88 25.21
N SER A 230 -8.57 0.68 26.36
CA SER A 230 -7.91 1.73 27.13
C SER A 230 -6.46 1.32 27.34
N PHE A 231 -5.52 2.25 27.12
CA PHE A 231 -4.09 1.99 27.23
C PHE A 231 -3.48 2.99 28.22
N GLY A 232 -3.17 2.50 29.42
CA GLY A 232 -2.50 3.23 30.48
C GLY A 232 -1.03 2.85 30.58
N ILE A 233 -0.21 3.78 31.08
CA ILE A 233 1.19 3.53 31.40
C ILE A 233 1.52 4.16 32.76
N SER A 234 2.29 3.45 33.57
CA SER A 234 2.79 3.92 34.86
C SER A 234 4.30 3.69 34.97
N PRO A 235 5.10 4.68 35.43
CA PRO A 235 4.68 6.01 35.89
C PRO A 235 4.15 6.92 34.77
N ASN A 236 3.42 7.99 35.12
CA ASN A 236 2.96 9.03 34.19
C ASN A 236 3.42 10.43 34.69
N PRO A 237 4.30 11.15 33.96
CA PRO A 237 4.90 10.78 32.68
C PRO A 237 5.82 9.55 32.80
N PRO A 238 5.91 8.72 31.75
CA PRO A 238 6.67 7.47 31.80
C PRO A 238 8.17 7.72 31.58
N ASN A 239 8.79 8.49 32.47
CA ASN A 239 10.22 8.79 32.47
C ASN A 239 10.84 8.61 33.86
N GLY A 240 12.15 8.41 33.91
CA GLY A 240 12.87 8.18 35.17
C GLY A 240 14.31 7.75 34.98
N LYS A 241 14.97 7.36 36.07
CA LYS A 241 16.33 6.80 36.03
C LYS A 241 16.24 5.30 35.70
N GLU A 242 17.28 4.78 35.05
CA GLU A 242 17.46 3.34 34.96
C GLU A 242 17.75 2.74 36.37
N PRO A 243 17.23 1.54 36.70
CA PRO A 243 16.29 0.72 35.93
C PRO A 243 14.88 1.32 35.94
N LEU A 244 14.29 1.50 34.75
CA LEU A 244 12.93 2.01 34.65
C LEU A 244 11.94 0.86 34.59
N ALA A 245 11.17 0.71 35.67
CA ALA A 245 10.00 -0.15 35.68
C ALA A 245 8.82 0.59 35.03
N VAL A 246 8.23 -0.01 34.02
CA VAL A 246 7.09 0.52 33.27
C VAL A 246 5.97 -0.52 33.32
N THR A 247 4.83 -0.13 33.86
CA THR A 247 3.60 -0.92 33.85
C THR A 247 2.73 -0.45 32.70
N PHE A 248 2.37 -1.38 31.82
CA PHE A 248 1.34 -1.23 30.79
C PHE A 248 0.03 -1.71 31.41
N ASP A 249 -1.01 -0.87 31.39
CA ASP A 249 -2.27 -1.10 32.10
C ASP A 249 -3.47 -0.89 31.16
N GLU A 250 -4.06 -2.00 30.74
CA GLU A 250 -5.23 -2.05 29.86
C GLU A 250 -6.50 -2.43 30.63
N CYS A 251 -6.45 -2.45 31.97
CA CYS A 251 -7.53 -2.92 32.82
C CYS A 251 -8.77 -2.02 32.80
N ALA A 252 -8.65 -0.78 32.30
CA ALA A 252 -9.79 0.11 32.06
C ALA A 252 -10.54 -0.18 30.74
N SER A 253 -10.10 -1.18 29.96
CA SER A 253 -10.76 -1.58 28.71
C SER A 253 -12.14 -2.21 28.98
N THR A 254 -13.10 -1.92 28.11
CA THR A 254 -14.47 -2.44 28.21
C THR A 254 -14.81 -3.39 27.06
N GLY A 255 -15.60 -4.42 27.34
CA GLY A 255 -16.04 -5.40 26.35
C GLY A 255 -16.32 -6.77 26.99
N VAL A 256 -16.62 -7.75 26.15
CA VAL A 256 -16.86 -9.15 26.56
C VAL A 256 -15.69 -10.02 26.11
N ASP A 257 -15.26 -10.95 26.97
CA ASP A 257 -14.16 -11.90 26.68
C ASP A 257 -12.90 -11.24 26.12
N LEU A 258 -12.46 -10.15 26.75
CA LEU A 258 -11.30 -9.39 26.33
C LEU A 258 -10.03 -10.25 26.36
N LYS A 259 -9.22 -10.12 25.31
CA LYS A 259 -7.90 -10.73 25.19
C LYS A 259 -6.83 -9.65 25.17
N PHE A 260 -5.84 -9.79 26.03
CA PHE A 260 -4.71 -8.88 26.12
C PHE A 260 -3.48 -9.53 25.50
N ILE A 261 -2.80 -8.79 24.63
CA ILE A 261 -1.67 -9.26 23.86
C ILE A 261 -0.53 -8.28 24.05
N TYR A 262 0.62 -8.77 24.45
CA TYR A 262 1.80 -7.96 24.69
C TYR A 262 2.97 -8.49 23.85
N ASP A 263 3.65 -7.59 23.16
CA ASP A 263 4.86 -7.89 22.37
C ASP A 263 5.92 -6.83 22.68
N PHE A 264 6.87 -7.19 23.54
CA PHE A 264 7.95 -6.28 23.99
C PHE A 264 9.28 -6.51 23.25
N ALA A 265 9.41 -7.62 22.52
CA ALA A 265 10.62 -7.99 21.80
C ALA A 265 10.47 -7.78 20.29
N GLY A 266 9.23 -7.64 19.80
CA GLY A 266 8.86 -7.56 18.39
C GLY A 266 9.12 -8.84 17.61
N ASP A 267 9.17 -9.97 18.31
CA ASP A 267 9.30 -11.32 17.74
C ASP A 267 7.93 -12.02 17.61
N GLY A 268 6.87 -11.46 18.20
CA GLY A 268 5.50 -11.93 18.06
C GLY A 268 4.57 -11.51 19.19
N ASN A 269 3.28 -11.71 18.96
CA ASN A 269 2.21 -11.39 19.91
C ASN A 269 2.09 -12.46 21.01
N GLU A 270 2.48 -12.17 22.25
CA GLU A 270 2.18 -13.05 23.40
C GLU A 270 0.81 -12.73 23.99
N VAL A 271 -0.11 -13.70 23.99
CA VAL A 271 -1.40 -13.55 24.68
C VAL A 271 -1.18 -13.74 26.18
N LYS A 272 -1.65 -12.80 27.01
CA LYS A 272 -1.62 -12.89 28.47
C LYS A 272 -3.04 -12.93 29.03
N ALA A 273 -3.18 -13.57 30.20
CA ALA A 273 -4.44 -13.66 30.93
C ALA A 273 -4.74 -12.37 31.73
N GLY A 274 -3.71 -11.59 32.08
CA GLY A 274 -3.85 -10.32 32.80
C GLY A 274 -4.01 -9.13 31.86
N CYS A 275 -4.67 -8.08 32.36
CA CYS A 275 -4.86 -6.80 31.68
C CYS A 275 -3.77 -5.78 31.97
N ASN A 276 -2.71 -6.16 32.68
CA ASN A 276 -1.53 -5.32 32.88
C ASN A 276 -0.26 -6.17 32.90
N GLU A 277 0.88 -5.54 32.60
CA GLU A 277 2.20 -6.18 32.61
C GLU A 277 3.28 -5.15 32.94
N THR A 278 4.25 -5.53 33.78
CA THR A 278 5.37 -4.65 34.14
C THR A 278 6.68 -5.11 33.53
N ARG A 279 7.40 -4.20 32.86
CA ARG A 279 8.73 -4.44 32.29
C ARG A 279 9.78 -3.52 32.89
N VAL A 280 10.99 -4.05 33.07
CA VAL A 280 12.13 -3.30 33.61
C VAL A 280 13.15 -3.08 32.49
N TYR A 281 13.39 -1.82 32.14
CA TYR A 281 14.31 -1.43 31.06
C TYR A 281 15.67 -0.99 31.62
N ARG A 282 16.75 -1.47 30.99
CA ARG A 282 18.16 -1.29 31.39
C ARG A 282 19.09 -1.01 30.21
N LEU A 283 20.21 -0.30 30.43
CA LEU A 283 21.38 -0.16 29.55
C LEU A 283 22.26 -1.42 29.58
N SER A 284 22.24 -2.16 30.69
CA SER A 284 23.14 -3.29 30.93
C SER A 284 22.90 -4.44 29.95
N GLY A 285 23.86 -4.58 29.03
CA GLY A 285 24.04 -5.66 28.05
C GLY A 285 25.31 -5.45 27.20
N VAL A 286 26.14 -4.46 27.55
CA VAL A 286 27.45 -4.23 26.93
C VAL A 286 28.48 -4.29 28.04
N SER A 287 29.26 -5.36 28.09
CA SER A 287 30.57 -5.31 28.71
C SER A 287 31.52 -4.73 27.66
N SER A 288 32.04 -3.52 27.87
CA SER A 288 33.27 -3.13 27.19
C SER A 288 34.12 -2.24 28.09
N SER A 289 35.10 -2.87 28.74
CA SER A 289 36.28 -2.24 29.28
C SER A 289 37.15 -1.75 28.12
N VAL A 290 36.85 -0.59 27.52
CA VAL A 290 37.83 0.32 26.90
C VAL A 290 37.21 1.71 26.85
N VAL A 291 37.87 2.67 27.48
CA VAL A 291 37.59 4.10 27.37
C VAL A 291 38.03 4.56 25.98
N THR A 292 37.09 4.90 25.11
CA THR A 292 37.29 5.88 24.05
C THR A 292 35.98 6.64 23.86
N THR A 293 36.07 7.94 23.60
CA THR A 293 35.00 8.94 23.53
C THR A 293 33.88 8.62 22.51
N LEU A 294 33.02 7.66 22.83
CA LEU A 294 31.77 7.36 22.09
C LEU A 294 30.59 8.21 22.63
N PRO A 295 29.58 8.52 21.79
CA PRO A 295 28.31 9.08 22.25
C PRO A 295 27.70 8.23 23.39
N PRO A 296 26.89 8.84 24.30
CA PRO A 296 26.33 8.14 25.46
C PRO A 296 25.59 6.88 25.03
N ALA A 297 25.76 5.80 25.78
CA ALA A 297 25.10 4.54 25.48
C ALA A 297 23.57 4.75 25.47
N THR A 298 22.94 4.51 24.31
CA THR A 298 21.49 4.62 24.15
C THR A 298 20.94 3.28 23.68
N ARG A 299 19.89 2.78 24.35
CA ARG A 299 19.13 1.60 23.94
C ARG A 299 17.67 1.97 23.74
N ALA A 300 17.13 1.61 22.58
CA ALA A 300 15.69 1.68 22.33
C ALA A 300 15.02 0.31 22.58
N PHE A 301 13.71 0.31 22.82
CA PHE A 301 12.83 -0.86 22.85
C PHE A 301 11.46 -0.45 22.29
N ASP A 302 10.75 -1.39 21.67
CA ASP A 302 9.39 -1.17 21.19
C ASP A 302 8.46 -2.11 21.95
N ALA A 303 7.34 -1.60 22.44
CA ALA A 303 6.29 -2.39 23.05
C ALA A 303 5.00 -2.22 22.26
N VAL A 304 4.41 -3.32 21.80
CA VAL A 304 3.08 -3.35 21.20
C VAL A 304 2.14 -4.01 22.18
N VAL A 305 1.07 -3.32 22.51
CA VAL A 305 0.01 -3.85 23.38
C VAL A 305 -1.30 -3.81 22.63
N CYS A 306 -2.04 -4.91 22.62
CA CYS A 306 -3.34 -4.98 21.96
C CYS A 306 -4.42 -5.53 22.88
N VAL A 307 -5.62 -4.97 22.74
CA VAL A 307 -6.85 -5.46 23.34
C VAL A 307 -7.74 -5.98 22.22
N GLY A 308 -8.21 -7.23 22.34
CA GLY A 308 -9.03 -7.89 21.34
C GLY A 308 -10.35 -8.42 21.90
N GLN A 309 -11.40 -8.35 21.09
CA GLN A 309 -12.70 -8.96 21.32
C GLN A 309 -13.22 -9.57 20.02
N ALA A 310 -13.39 -10.90 19.97
CA ALA A 310 -13.77 -11.63 18.77
C ALA A 310 -12.89 -11.23 17.55
N ALA A 311 -13.45 -10.60 16.52
CA ALA A 311 -12.72 -10.13 15.34
C ALA A 311 -12.19 -8.69 15.46
N ARG A 312 -12.55 -7.95 16.52
CA ARG A 312 -12.07 -6.59 16.79
C ARG A 312 -10.76 -6.65 17.56
N LYS A 313 -9.81 -5.80 17.18
CA LYS A 313 -8.50 -5.69 17.82
C LYS A 313 -8.01 -4.25 17.69
N GLU A 314 -7.68 -3.64 18.81
CA GLU A 314 -7.03 -2.33 18.88
C GLU A 314 -5.65 -2.50 19.50
N CYS A 315 -4.66 -1.80 18.97
CA CYS A 315 -3.28 -1.89 19.43
C CYS A 315 -2.69 -0.50 19.65
N HIS A 316 -1.83 -0.39 20.65
CA HIS A 316 -1.04 0.77 20.95
C HIS A 316 0.45 0.42 20.93
N ASN A 317 1.27 1.32 20.38
CA ASN A 317 2.71 1.13 20.25
C ASN A 317 3.46 2.18 21.09
N TRP A 318 4.39 1.72 21.91
CA TRP A 318 5.23 2.54 22.78
C TRP A 318 6.71 2.43 22.40
N HIS A 319 7.41 3.56 22.35
CA HIS A 319 8.85 3.63 22.13
C HIS A 319 9.56 3.93 23.44
N ILE A 320 10.43 3.04 23.88
CA ILE A 320 11.17 3.19 25.13
C ILE A 320 12.63 3.48 24.79
N VAL A 321 13.14 4.62 25.24
CA VAL A 321 14.54 5.00 25.09
C VAL A 321 15.20 5.03 26.46
N VAL A 322 16.29 4.30 26.63
CA VAL A 322 17.15 4.33 27.82
C VAL A 322 18.48 4.93 27.41
N SER A 323 18.84 6.06 28.00
CA SER A 323 20.04 6.83 27.70
C SER A 323 20.82 7.08 28.97
N GLU A 324 22.15 6.96 28.88
CA GLU A 324 23.06 7.23 30.00
C GLU A 324 22.95 8.68 30.51
N ASN A 325 22.66 9.64 29.63
CA ASN A 325 22.62 11.07 29.97
C ASN A 325 21.23 11.55 30.43
N THR A 326 20.16 10.98 29.86
CA THR A 326 18.79 11.49 30.05
C THR A 326 17.90 10.52 30.82
N GLY A 327 18.42 9.36 31.22
CA GLY A 327 17.66 8.29 31.86
C GLY A 327 16.78 7.55 30.85
N ALA A 328 15.74 6.91 31.36
CA ALA A 328 14.76 6.19 30.55
C ALA A 328 13.49 7.03 30.36
N SER A 329 12.95 7.00 29.16
CA SER A 329 11.68 7.64 28.81
C SER A 329 10.89 6.77 27.86
N VAL A 330 9.58 6.74 28.03
CA VAL A 330 8.63 6.15 27.09
C VAL A 330 7.91 7.30 26.38
N GLY A 331 7.84 7.23 25.06
CA GLY A 331 7.02 8.09 24.23
C GLY A 331 6.02 7.26 23.44
N GLU A 332 4.94 7.88 22.98
CA GLU A 332 4.18 7.30 21.89
C GLU A 332 5.11 7.16 20.67
N VAL A 333 5.09 5.99 20.03
CA VAL A 333 5.69 5.88 18.72
C VAL A 333 4.84 6.78 17.82
N THR A 334 5.27 8.01 17.53
CA THR A 334 4.96 8.56 16.22
C THR A 334 5.63 7.57 15.29
N PRO A 335 4.90 6.79 14.46
CA PRO A 335 5.55 5.84 13.58
C PRO A 335 6.54 6.65 12.76
N ALA A 336 7.84 6.50 13.07
CA ALA A 336 8.87 6.83 12.13
C ALA A 336 8.43 6.06 10.90
N SER A 337 8.05 6.78 9.84
CA SER A 337 7.70 6.14 8.59
C SER A 337 8.84 5.18 8.30
N ARG A 338 8.57 3.87 8.37
CA ARG A 338 9.56 2.81 8.18
C ARG A 338 9.92 2.81 6.71
N ARG A 339 10.60 3.85 6.30
CA ARG A 339 10.75 4.23 4.92
C ARG A 339 12.02 3.58 4.44
N VAL A 340 11.85 2.56 3.62
CA VAL A 340 12.95 2.09 2.78
C VAL A 340 13.05 3.13 1.67
N ALA A 341 14.15 3.87 1.68
CA ALA A 341 14.49 4.81 0.62
C ALA A 341 15.75 4.31 -0.09
N TRP A 342 15.77 4.45 -1.41
CA TRP A 342 16.91 4.05 -2.20
C TRP A 342 17.13 5.01 -3.36
N SER A 343 18.38 5.09 -3.78
CA SER A 343 18.76 5.60 -5.08
C SER A 343 18.99 4.41 -6.02
N SER A 344 18.66 4.59 -7.30
CA SER A 344 18.84 3.61 -8.36
C SER A 344 19.45 4.32 -9.55
N GLU A 345 20.50 3.78 -10.14
CA GLU A 345 21.11 4.31 -11.35
C GLU A 345 21.15 3.22 -12.41
N LEU A 346 20.34 3.40 -13.46
CA LEU A 346 20.26 2.48 -14.59
C LEU A 346 21.11 3.04 -15.73
N ASP A 347 22.30 2.48 -15.92
CA ASP A 347 23.12 2.75 -17.11
C ASP A 347 22.86 1.69 -18.16
N LEU A 348 21.74 1.85 -18.85
CA LEU A 348 21.29 0.98 -19.92
C LEU A 348 20.73 1.83 -21.07
N GLU A 349 21.25 1.64 -22.27
CA GLU A 349 20.83 2.41 -23.45
C GLU A 349 19.38 2.10 -23.84
N GLY A 350 18.56 3.14 -24.01
CA GLY A 350 17.12 3.01 -24.19
C GLY A 350 16.42 2.29 -23.02
N GLY A 351 17.10 2.22 -21.88
CA GLY A 351 16.74 1.37 -20.75
C GLY A 351 15.70 2.02 -19.84
N SER A 352 14.66 1.25 -19.51
CA SER A 352 13.78 1.54 -18.39
C SER A 352 13.60 0.29 -17.54
N GLY A 353 13.36 0.45 -16.25
CA GLY A 353 13.25 -0.64 -15.30
C GLY A 353 12.19 -0.36 -14.25
N GLN A 354 11.59 -1.43 -13.72
CA GLN A 354 10.65 -1.36 -12.62
C GLN A 354 11.33 -1.91 -11.37
N VAL A 355 11.16 -1.23 -10.24
CA VAL A 355 11.63 -1.67 -8.92
C VAL A 355 10.42 -1.92 -8.03
N VAL A 356 10.39 -3.09 -7.41
CA VAL A 356 9.38 -3.55 -6.46
C VAL A 356 10.08 -3.87 -5.15
N VAL A 357 9.50 -3.41 -4.05
CA VAL A 357 10.05 -3.65 -2.72
C VAL A 357 8.97 -4.34 -1.90
N ASN A 358 9.27 -5.52 -1.36
CA ASN A 358 8.36 -6.32 -0.55
C ASN A 358 7.01 -6.65 -1.23
N GLY A 359 7.01 -6.75 -2.57
CA GLY A 359 5.80 -7.00 -3.38
C GLY A 359 4.96 -5.76 -3.65
N GLU A 360 5.35 -4.58 -3.15
CA GLU A 360 4.73 -3.30 -3.50
C GLU A 360 5.58 -2.62 -4.58
N ALA A 361 5.01 -2.33 -5.76
CA ALA A 361 5.82 -1.67 -6.80
C ALA A 361 6.14 -0.23 -6.38
N ALA A 362 7.42 0.10 -6.48
CA ALA A 362 8.07 1.02 -5.58
C ALA A 362 8.70 2.20 -6.34
N ALA A 363 9.12 2.00 -7.60
CA ALA A 363 9.55 3.05 -8.51
C ALA A 363 9.74 2.52 -9.94
N PHE A 364 9.77 3.41 -10.93
CA PHE A 364 10.36 3.14 -12.25
C PHE A 364 11.71 3.86 -12.36
N ALA A 365 12.75 3.12 -12.72
CA ALA A 365 14.05 3.65 -13.06
C ALA A 365 14.10 3.91 -14.57
N SER A 366 14.22 5.18 -14.98
CA SER A 366 14.67 5.52 -16.32
C SER A 366 16.20 5.42 -16.38
N ARG A 367 16.77 5.44 -17.59
CA ARG A 367 18.20 5.66 -17.77
C ARG A 367 18.69 6.84 -16.90
N GLY A 368 19.80 6.64 -16.20
CA GLY A 368 20.34 7.58 -15.22
C GLY A 368 19.83 7.32 -13.80
N ARG A 369 19.95 8.33 -12.93
CA ARG A 369 19.61 8.22 -11.51
C ARG A 369 18.11 8.48 -11.28
N SER A 370 17.49 7.60 -10.52
CA SER A 370 16.12 7.70 -9.98
C SER A 370 16.16 7.40 -8.49
N SER A 371 15.18 7.88 -7.73
CA SER A 371 15.03 7.54 -6.31
C SER A 371 13.63 7.01 -6.05
N GLY A 372 13.52 6.07 -5.12
CA GLY A 372 12.24 5.55 -4.68
C GLY A 372 12.18 5.49 -3.17
N ALA A 373 10.96 5.46 -2.65
CA ALA A 373 10.75 5.12 -1.26
C ALA A 373 9.41 4.44 -1.05
N VAL A 374 9.39 3.44 -0.19
CA VAL A 374 8.18 2.73 0.22
C VAL A 374 8.22 2.43 1.70
N GLN A 375 7.10 1.92 2.20
CA GLN A 375 7.08 1.36 3.53
C GLN A 375 7.77 -0.01 3.55
N GLY A 376 8.87 -0.07 4.29
CA GLY A 376 9.62 -1.27 4.61
C GLY A 376 8.97 -2.09 5.71
N ARG A 377 9.51 -3.30 5.88
CA ARG A 377 9.21 -4.23 6.97
C ARG A 377 10.36 -4.23 7.95
N ARG A 378 10.10 -4.61 9.20
CA ARG A 378 11.18 -4.93 10.16
C ARG A 378 11.88 -6.21 9.72
N GLY A 379 13.21 -6.26 9.88
CA GLY A 379 13.98 -7.42 9.48
C GLY A 379 14.13 -7.49 7.96
N LEU A 380 13.81 -8.63 7.35
CA LEU A 380 14.13 -8.88 5.96
C LEU A 380 13.23 -8.06 5.01
N ASN A 381 13.87 -7.23 4.19
CA ASN A 381 13.27 -6.55 3.05
C ASN A 381 13.83 -7.14 1.77
N ARG A 382 13.00 -7.23 0.73
CA ARG A 382 13.38 -7.78 -0.58
C ARG A 382 13.09 -6.77 -1.68
N VAL A 383 14.08 -6.54 -2.52
CA VAL A 383 13.98 -5.71 -3.73
C VAL A 383 14.01 -6.63 -4.94
N GLU A 384 13.04 -6.43 -5.83
CA GLU A 384 12.95 -7.07 -7.13
C GLU A 384 12.96 -5.98 -8.18
N ALA A 385 13.94 -6.01 -9.07
CA ALA A 385 14.00 -5.07 -10.16
C ALA A 385 14.03 -5.80 -11.50
N GLN A 386 13.30 -5.28 -12.48
CA GLN A 386 13.16 -5.87 -13.81
C GLN A 386 13.37 -4.81 -14.88
N VAL A 387 14.15 -5.13 -15.91
CA VAL A 387 14.30 -4.31 -17.12
C VAL A 387 12.99 -4.38 -17.90
N VAL A 388 12.37 -3.23 -18.15
CA VAL A 388 11.12 -3.10 -18.92
C VAL A 388 11.45 -2.88 -20.40
N GLU A 389 12.33 -1.92 -20.68
CA GLU A 389 12.80 -1.61 -22.04
C GLU A 389 14.33 -1.63 -22.08
N ALA A 390 14.89 -1.98 -23.24
CA ALA A 390 16.34 -1.94 -23.49
C ALA A 390 16.64 -1.94 -25.00
N ALA A 391 17.72 -1.26 -25.40
CA ALA A 391 18.21 -1.25 -26.78
C ALA A 391 19.09 -2.47 -27.17
N GLY A 392 19.15 -3.50 -26.31
CA GLY A 392 19.90 -4.73 -26.60
C GLY A 392 21.40 -4.70 -26.29
N ARG A 393 21.92 -3.57 -25.79
CA ARG A 393 23.34 -3.45 -25.37
C ARG A 393 23.50 -3.70 -23.87
N PRO A 394 24.58 -4.37 -23.43
CA PRO A 394 24.88 -4.55 -22.02
C PRO A 394 25.03 -3.22 -21.28
N GLY A 395 24.77 -3.25 -19.97
CA GLY A 395 24.81 -2.08 -19.11
C GLY A 395 24.96 -2.45 -17.65
N THR A 396 24.69 -1.49 -16.76
CA THR A 396 24.70 -1.73 -15.31
C THR A 396 23.47 -1.17 -14.63
N TRP A 397 23.11 -1.75 -13.48
CA TRP A 397 22.08 -1.23 -12.61
C TRP A 397 22.58 -1.19 -11.18
N ARG A 398 22.72 0.02 -10.65
CA ARG A 398 23.22 0.30 -9.31
C ARG A 398 22.08 0.69 -8.38
N PHE A 399 22.11 0.19 -7.15
CA PHE A 399 21.18 0.54 -6.08
C PHE A 399 21.98 1.01 -4.85
N GLU A 400 21.59 2.13 -4.25
CA GLU A 400 22.15 2.67 -3.00
C GLU A 400 21.05 2.75 -1.94
N LEU A 401 21.30 2.21 -0.74
CA LEU A 401 20.38 2.13 0.40
C LEU A 401 20.79 3.05 1.57
N ASP A 402 21.79 3.90 1.35
CA ASP A 402 22.31 4.90 2.30
C ASP A 402 21.23 5.87 2.83
N THR A 403 20.17 6.07 2.06
CA THR A 403 19.00 6.87 2.48
C THR A 403 18.00 6.11 3.36
N THR A 404 18.16 4.80 3.55
CA THR A 404 17.38 4.01 4.50
C THR A 404 18.01 4.10 5.90
N ALA A 405 17.44 4.97 6.74
CA ALA A 405 17.95 5.24 8.09
C ALA A 405 18.05 3.99 8.99
N SER A 406 17.20 3.00 8.74
CA SER A 406 17.14 1.75 9.51
C SER A 406 17.99 0.62 8.92
N LEU A 407 18.83 0.85 7.91
CA LEU A 407 19.59 -0.23 7.26
C LEU A 407 20.59 -0.88 8.24
N GLN A 408 20.51 -2.21 8.38
CA GLN A 408 21.55 -2.98 9.04
C GLN A 408 22.80 -3.05 8.14
N ALA A 409 23.90 -2.46 8.58
CA ALA A 409 25.15 -2.47 7.83
C ALA A 409 25.61 -3.90 7.48
N GLY A 410 26.02 -4.12 6.24
CA GLY A 410 26.49 -5.43 5.78
C GLY A 410 25.39 -6.51 5.68
N SER A 411 24.10 -6.14 5.73
CA SER A 411 22.98 -7.07 5.59
C SER A 411 22.55 -7.34 4.14
N VAL A 412 23.12 -6.62 3.17
CA VAL A 412 22.79 -6.76 1.75
C VAL A 412 23.18 -8.15 1.25
N ARG A 413 22.24 -8.89 0.66
CA ARG A 413 22.44 -10.23 0.11
C ARG A 413 21.83 -10.32 -1.28
N VAL A 414 22.60 -10.87 -2.22
CA VAL A 414 22.13 -11.08 -3.59
C VAL A 414 21.30 -12.35 -3.65
N ILE A 415 20.15 -12.28 -4.30
CA ILE A 415 19.27 -13.42 -4.53
C ILE A 415 19.30 -13.85 -6.00
N ALA A 416 19.30 -12.89 -6.94
CA ALA A 416 19.37 -13.16 -8.37
C ALA A 416 20.01 -12.00 -9.13
N GLY A 417 20.65 -12.30 -10.26
CA GLY A 417 21.35 -11.33 -11.12
C GLY A 417 22.86 -11.51 -11.10
N GLU A 418 23.54 -10.96 -12.10
CA GLU A 418 25.00 -11.00 -12.20
C GLU A 418 25.60 -9.78 -11.50
N VAL A 419 26.47 -10.02 -10.51
CA VAL A 419 26.93 -8.97 -9.59
C VAL A 419 28.28 -8.41 -10.04
N ALA A 420 28.38 -7.10 -10.13
CA ALA A 420 29.63 -6.38 -10.32
C ALA A 420 30.27 -5.94 -8.99
N LEU A 421 29.46 -5.48 -8.04
CA LEU A 421 29.93 -4.96 -6.75
C LEU A 421 28.83 -5.11 -5.68
N VAL A 422 29.23 -5.42 -4.45
CA VAL A 422 28.38 -5.32 -3.25
C VAL A 422 29.18 -4.61 -2.16
N THR A 423 28.58 -3.61 -1.53
CA THR A 423 29.11 -2.94 -0.34
C THR A 423 28.12 -3.06 0.81
N GLU A 424 28.39 -2.40 1.94
CA GLU A 424 27.50 -2.41 3.09
C GLU A 424 26.13 -1.79 2.82
N SER A 425 26.03 -0.88 1.85
CA SER A 425 24.82 -0.11 1.52
C SER A 425 24.52 0.00 0.03
N ALA A 426 25.34 -0.58 -0.85
CA ALA A 426 25.12 -0.50 -2.29
C ALA A 426 25.35 -1.83 -3.00
N ILE A 427 24.69 -1.99 -4.15
CA ILE A 427 24.86 -3.14 -5.03
C ILE A 427 24.84 -2.70 -6.50
N VAL A 428 25.71 -3.29 -7.31
CA VAL A 428 25.78 -3.07 -8.76
C VAL A 428 25.62 -4.40 -9.47
N PHE A 429 24.66 -4.45 -10.39
CA PHE A 429 24.44 -5.59 -11.27
C PHE A 429 24.94 -5.30 -12.69
N ARG A 430 25.48 -6.33 -13.35
CA ARG A 430 25.69 -6.35 -14.80
C ARG A 430 24.38 -6.75 -15.46
N LEU A 431 24.00 -6.02 -16.50
CA LEU A 431 22.83 -6.31 -17.32
C LEU A 431 23.27 -6.74 -18.72
N LYS A 432 22.58 -7.72 -19.29
CA LYS A 432 22.72 -8.16 -20.68
C LYS A 432 21.95 -7.25 -21.64
N GLY A 433 21.09 -6.39 -21.13
CA GLY A 433 20.31 -5.42 -21.90
C GLY A 433 19.10 -6.03 -22.59
N LYS A 434 18.48 -7.02 -21.96
CA LYS A 434 17.27 -7.68 -22.48
C LYS A 434 16.04 -7.26 -21.67
N PRO A 435 14.92 -6.90 -22.33
CA PRO A 435 13.64 -6.76 -21.64
C PRO A 435 13.30 -8.03 -20.86
N GLY A 436 12.76 -7.86 -19.66
CA GLY A 436 12.43 -8.93 -18.73
C GLY A 436 13.61 -9.43 -17.89
N GLU A 437 14.84 -8.95 -18.09
CA GLU A 437 15.99 -9.29 -17.24
C GLU A 437 15.75 -8.84 -15.79
N ARG A 438 16.01 -9.73 -14.83
CA ARG A 438 15.67 -9.53 -13.41
C ARG A 438 16.89 -9.57 -12.51
N VAL A 439 16.92 -8.65 -11.55
CA VAL A 439 17.86 -8.63 -10.44
C VAL A 439 17.09 -8.58 -9.12
N VAL A 440 17.58 -9.30 -8.12
CA VAL A 440 16.91 -9.45 -6.83
C VAL A 440 17.95 -9.45 -5.74
N PHE A 441 17.70 -8.66 -4.71
CA PHE A 441 18.50 -8.67 -3.49
C PHE A 441 17.61 -8.48 -2.27
N SER A 442 18.16 -8.79 -1.11
CA SER A 442 17.55 -8.51 0.18
C SER A 442 18.50 -7.74 1.07
N PHE A 443 17.93 -7.10 2.08
CA PHE A 443 18.67 -6.42 3.15
C PHE A 443 17.83 -6.48 4.42
N ARG A 444 18.44 -6.13 5.55
CA ARG A 444 17.74 -6.07 6.83
C ARG A 444 17.61 -4.64 7.29
N THR A 445 16.48 -4.30 7.89
CA THR A 445 16.32 -3.05 8.64
C THR A 445 16.23 -3.34 10.14
N GLU A 446 17.02 -2.61 10.91
CA GLU A 446 16.94 -2.51 12.36
C GLU A 446 15.96 -1.40 12.72
N ARG A 447 14.99 -1.73 13.60
CA ARG A 447 13.96 -0.86 14.19
C ARG A 447 13.27 0.18 13.31
#